data_AF-A0A920BEL6-F1
#
_entry.id   AF-A0A920BEL6-F1
#
_cell.length_a   1.000
_cell.length_b   1.000
_cell.length_c   1.000
_cell.angle_alpha   90.00
_cell.angle_beta   90.00
_cell.angle_gamma   90.00
#
_symmetry.space_group_name_H-M   'P 1'
#
loop_
_entity.id
_entity.type
_entity.pdbx_description
1 polymer ?
#
loop_
_entity_poly.entity_id
_entity_poly.type
_entity_poly.pdbx_seq_one_letter_code
_entity_poly.pdbx_strand_id
1 'polypeptide(L)'
;MASAKPPEKVIPVTHAKPWLEEKLRHVELKLAAVEDFEKVSTEEGFQERMLVLAKHRDEYTKQLETLNQEFSELFRDYAGFENPPVLESHPVLEKIKKSLWIPATENQYLLGSLDLEEDGYSRIRDWCNQLEMLERNVIRTNEVIHEFFQERHQRHEGVEMDQLELVLEQQKVLIQESLKLQQENQKQIKQDQRLLMQQKKKISTQQNDIKKKEIELESKRQKLAEDQALLMAREQSLVQGETQLEQKKELLNEVSELIRTQSQLLSEQVLRLETLNQQLEMNTSSPEEKFNSPNQEDFEFLLDHHQQLISQQKDLLESVQLTGERLDQDKNWIKSLLKGLLDQQEKFQHLEDRMREREKDSMIRKEADLQHERGWIKVEKAKLRKSEIQESKREQPVSESIF
;
A
#
# COMPACT_ATOMS: atom_id res chain seq x y z
N MET A 1 84.38 5.56 -55.15
CA MET A 1 83.22 4.83 -55.70
C MET A 1 83.08 3.53 -54.93
N ALA A 2 82.21 3.52 -53.91
CA ALA A 2 81.97 2.32 -53.11
C ALA A 2 81.09 1.38 -53.94
N SER A 3 81.65 0.25 -54.36
CA SER A 3 80.89 -0.85 -54.96
C SER A 3 79.93 -1.38 -53.91
N ALA A 4 78.65 -1.04 -54.02
CA ALA A 4 77.59 -1.74 -53.31
C ALA A 4 77.73 -3.23 -53.65
N LYS A 5 77.76 -4.08 -52.62
CA LYS A 5 77.77 -5.53 -52.83
C LYS A 5 76.56 -5.89 -53.70
N PRO A 6 76.74 -6.71 -54.76
CA PRO A 6 75.61 -7.12 -55.57
C PRO A 6 74.59 -7.84 -54.67
N PRO A 7 73.28 -7.61 -54.88
CA PRO A 7 72.23 -8.26 -54.09
C PRO A 7 72.37 -9.79 -54.19
N GLU A 8 72.24 -10.51 -53.08
CA GLU A 8 72.37 -11.99 -53.10
C GLU A 8 71.20 -12.68 -53.82
N LYS A 9 70.02 -12.05 -53.78
CA LYS A 9 68.77 -12.51 -54.40
C LYS A 9 68.01 -11.35 -54.98
N VAL A 10 67.39 -11.58 -56.13
CA VAL A 10 66.54 -10.61 -56.81
C VAL A 10 65.20 -11.26 -57.17
N ILE A 11 64.20 -10.44 -57.46
CA ILE A 11 62.88 -10.90 -57.90
C ILE A 11 62.53 -10.31 -59.27
N PRO A 12 62.10 -11.13 -60.25
CA PRO A 12 61.60 -10.60 -61.51
C PRO A 12 60.41 -9.67 -61.32
N VAL A 13 60.39 -8.56 -62.05
CA VAL A 13 59.29 -7.58 -62.02
C VAL A 13 57.93 -8.23 -62.33
N THR A 14 57.91 -9.26 -63.18
CA THR A 14 56.71 -10.05 -63.50
C THR A 14 56.07 -10.74 -62.29
N HIS A 15 56.85 -11.02 -61.24
CA HIS A 15 56.35 -11.58 -59.99
C HIS A 15 56.12 -10.53 -58.90
N ALA A 16 56.89 -9.44 -58.90
CA ALA A 16 56.77 -8.37 -57.92
C ALA A 16 55.61 -7.41 -58.22
N LYS A 17 55.32 -7.12 -59.50
CA LYS A 17 54.29 -6.16 -59.92
C LYS A 17 52.89 -6.51 -59.36
N PRO A 18 52.35 -7.75 -59.50
CA PRO A 18 51.04 -8.08 -58.95
C PRO A 18 50.95 -7.95 -57.42
N TRP A 19 52.06 -8.23 -56.72
CA TRP A 19 52.13 -8.08 -55.26
C TRP A 19 52.07 -6.60 -54.84
N LEU A 20 52.80 -5.74 -55.55
CA LEU A 20 52.79 -4.30 -55.28
C LEU A 20 51.45 -3.65 -55.66
N GLU A 21 50.78 -4.12 -56.72
CA GLU A 21 49.42 -3.71 -57.09
C GLU A 21 48.41 -4.07 -55.98
N GLU A 22 48.47 -5.29 -55.46
CA GLU A 22 47.60 -5.72 -54.35
C GLU A 22 47.87 -4.89 -53.10
N LYS A 23 49.15 -4.58 -52.83
CA LYS A 23 49.52 -3.75 -51.68
C LYS A 23 49.03 -2.31 -51.81
N LEU A 24 49.14 -1.69 -52.99
CA LEU A 24 48.57 -0.37 -53.27
C LEU A 24 47.06 -0.35 -53.07
N ARG A 25 46.35 -1.36 -53.61
CA ARG A 25 44.90 -1.52 -53.43
C ARG A 25 44.53 -1.67 -51.95
N HIS A 26 45.34 -2.38 -51.17
CA HIS A 26 45.10 -2.52 -49.72
C HIS A 26 45.21 -1.19 -48.98
N VAL A 27 46.20 -0.37 -49.34
CA VAL A 27 46.34 0.99 -48.79
C VAL A 27 45.16 1.86 -49.22
N GLU A 28 44.74 1.78 -50.48
CA GLU A 28 43.57 2.48 -51.01
C GLU A 28 42.29 2.13 -50.24
N LEU A 29 42.01 0.83 -50.04
CA LEU A 29 40.84 0.39 -49.29
C LEU A 29 40.86 0.85 -47.83
N LYS A 30 42.03 0.81 -47.18
CA LYS A 30 42.18 1.30 -45.80
C LYS A 30 42.01 2.81 -45.69
N LEU A 31 42.43 3.55 -46.71
CA LEU A 31 42.27 5.00 -46.76
C LEU A 31 40.82 5.39 -47.07
N ALA A 32 40.15 4.66 -47.96
CA ALA A 32 38.74 4.85 -48.26
C ALA A 32 37.80 4.47 -47.10
N ALA A 33 38.23 3.56 -46.23
CA ALA A 33 37.51 3.21 -45.00
C ALA A 33 37.51 4.34 -43.94
N VAL A 34 38.34 5.37 -44.12
CA VAL A 34 38.31 6.57 -43.28
C VAL A 34 37.09 7.41 -43.68
N GLU A 35 36.01 7.31 -42.89
CA GLU A 35 34.73 8.00 -43.15
C GLU A 35 34.87 9.53 -43.37
N ASP A 36 33.95 10.11 -44.13
CA ASP A 36 33.80 11.57 -44.23
C ASP A 36 33.22 12.13 -42.92
N PHE A 37 34.08 12.74 -42.12
CA PHE A 37 33.74 13.20 -40.77
C PHE A 37 32.98 14.53 -40.70
N GLU A 38 32.71 15.18 -41.84
CA GLU A 38 32.06 16.50 -41.92
C GLU A 38 30.63 16.54 -41.35
N LYS A 39 29.98 15.38 -41.16
CA LYS A 39 28.57 15.31 -40.73
C LYS A 39 28.34 14.81 -39.30
N VAL A 40 29.39 14.50 -38.54
CA VAL A 40 29.25 13.50 -37.44
C VAL A 40 29.06 14.08 -36.04
N SER A 41 29.36 15.35 -35.73
CA SER A 41 29.17 15.83 -34.34
C SER A 41 29.10 17.35 -34.18
N THR A 42 28.45 17.80 -33.10
CA THR A 42 28.38 19.19 -32.61
C THR A 42 29.33 19.49 -31.45
N GLU A 43 30.13 18.52 -31.00
CA GLU A 43 31.12 18.73 -29.92
C GLU A 43 32.38 19.40 -30.46
N GLU A 44 32.69 20.62 -30.01
CA GLU A 44 33.81 21.45 -30.50
C GLU A 44 35.16 20.72 -30.48
N GLY A 45 35.52 20.07 -29.36
CA GLY A 45 36.77 19.31 -29.26
C GLY A 45 36.81 18.02 -30.10
N PHE A 46 35.64 17.48 -30.47
CA PHE A 46 35.53 16.36 -31.40
C PHE A 46 35.74 16.84 -32.83
N GLN A 47 35.07 17.92 -33.22
CA GLN A 47 35.20 18.52 -34.54
C GLN A 47 36.65 18.90 -34.88
N GLU A 48 37.38 19.54 -33.96
CA GLU A 48 38.77 19.95 -34.21
C GLU A 48 39.69 18.77 -34.53
N ARG A 49 39.59 17.68 -33.75
CA ARG A 49 40.41 16.47 -33.98
C ARG A 49 40.02 15.76 -35.27
N MET A 50 38.72 15.68 -35.57
CA MET A 50 38.25 15.08 -36.82
C MET A 50 38.69 15.87 -38.05
N LEU A 51 38.73 17.21 -37.97
CA LEU A 51 39.26 18.06 -39.03
C LEU A 51 40.75 17.81 -39.29
N VAL A 52 41.56 17.58 -38.24
CA VAL A 52 42.97 17.22 -38.39
C VAL A 52 43.13 15.85 -39.08
N LEU A 53 42.32 14.86 -38.69
CA LEU A 53 42.34 13.53 -39.31
C LEU A 53 41.86 13.55 -40.76
N ALA A 54 40.87 14.39 -41.09
CA ALA A 54 40.43 14.63 -42.46
C ALA A 54 41.54 15.24 -43.32
N LYS A 55 42.29 16.22 -42.80
CA LYS A 55 43.46 16.76 -43.51
C LYS A 55 44.53 15.70 -43.78
N HIS A 56 44.81 14.84 -42.80
CA HIS A 56 45.75 13.73 -43.01
C HIS A 56 45.25 12.72 -44.05
N ARG A 57 43.94 12.43 -44.08
CA ARG A 57 43.35 11.60 -45.14
C ARG A 57 43.56 12.25 -46.52
N ASP A 58 43.30 13.55 -46.66
CA ASP A 58 43.50 14.25 -47.93
C ASP A 58 44.98 14.24 -48.37
N GLU A 59 45.90 14.44 -47.43
CA GLU A 59 47.34 14.34 -47.65
C GLU A 59 47.76 12.94 -48.12
N TYR A 60 47.27 11.89 -47.45
CA TYR A 60 47.54 10.50 -47.81
C TYR A 60 46.89 10.10 -49.13
N THR A 61 45.74 10.67 -49.48
CA THR A 61 45.08 10.46 -50.76
C THR A 61 45.94 10.98 -51.89
N LYS A 62 46.47 12.21 -51.75
CA LYS A 62 47.42 12.78 -52.73
C LYS A 62 48.71 11.96 -52.82
N GLN A 63 49.27 11.51 -51.69
CA GLN A 63 50.46 10.65 -51.70
C GLN A 63 50.20 9.32 -52.40
N LEU A 64 49.04 8.71 -52.19
CA LEU A 64 48.62 7.48 -52.87
C LEU A 64 48.45 7.68 -54.38
N GLU A 65 47.85 8.80 -54.80
CA GLU A 65 47.72 9.18 -56.22
C GLU A 65 49.09 9.32 -56.89
N THR A 66 50.03 10.02 -56.26
CA THR A 66 51.42 10.15 -56.75
C THR A 66 52.08 8.77 -56.86
N LEU A 67 51.99 7.93 -55.83
CA LEU A 67 52.56 6.59 -55.85
C LEU A 67 51.97 5.71 -56.96
N ASN A 68 50.66 5.82 -57.22
CA ASN A 68 49.98 5.09 -58.31
C ASN A 68 50.43 5.59 -59.70
N GLN A 69 50.65 6.89 -59.86
CA GLN A 69 51.21 7.46 -61.09
C GLN A 69 52.64 6.95 -61.33
N GLU A 70 53.50 7.06 -60.32
CA GLU A 70 54.88 6.55 -60.38
C GLU A 70 54.93 5.05 -60.60
N PHE A 71 54.02 4.29 -59.97
CA PHE A 71 53.90 2.84 -60.17
C PHE A 71 53.62 2.52 -61.64
N SER A 72 52.68 3.24 -62.25
CA SER A 72 52.32 3.05 -63.67
C SER A 72 53.48 3.38 -64.61
N GLU A 73 54.33 4.35 -64.25
CA GLU A 73 55.52 4.72 -65.01
C GLU A 73 56.67 3.72 -64.88
N LEU A 74 56.94 3.27 -63.64
CA LEU A 74 58.04 2.37 -63.28
C LEU A 74 57.75 0.91 -63.67
N PHE A 75 56.50 0.46 -63.53
CA PHE A 75 56.07 -0.92 -63.72
C PHE A 75 55.23 -1.09 -64.98
N ARG A 76 55.79 -0.70 -66.13
CA ARG A 76 55.18 -0.93 -67.45
C ARG A 76 54.98 -2.42 -67.73
N ASP A 77 54.27 -2.75 -68.80
CA ASP A 77 54.07 -4.14 -69.18
C ASP A 77 55.35 -4.73 -69.76
N TYR A 78 56.10 -5.41 -68.88
CA TYR A 78 57.29 -6.20 -69.23
C TYR A 78 56.93 -7.63 -69.66
N ALA A 79 55.65 -7.90 -69.95
CA ALA A 79 55.21 -9.18 -70.48
C ALA A 79 55.80 -9.39 -71.89
N GLY A 80 56.49 -10.50 -72.11
CA GLY A 80 57.09 -10.85 -73.41
C GLY A 80 58.54 -10.40 -73.61
N PHE A 81 59.18 -9.76 -72.62
CA PHE A 81 60.63 -9.54 -72.65
C PHE A 81 61.38 -10.84 -72.33
N GLU A 82 62.39 -11.19 -73.14
CA GLU A 82 63.20 -12.41 -72.93
C GLU A 82 63.95 -12.41 -71.59
N ASN A 83 64.39 -11.23 -71.13
CA ASN A 83 64.99 -11.00 -69.82
C ASN A 83 64.33 -9.78 -69.16
N PRO A 84 63.22 -9.96 -68.41
CA PRO A 84 62.55 -8.86 -67.75
C PRO A 84 63.45 -8.25 -66.65
N PRO A 85 63.29 -6.94 -66.35
CA PRO A 85 63.99 -6.32 -65.24
C PRO A 85 63.72 -7.04 -63.90
N VAL A 86 64.68 -6.94 -63.00
CA VAL A 86 64.62 -7.53 -61.65
C VAL A 86 64.68 -6.44 -60.58
N LEU A 87 64.12 -6.73 -59.41
CA LEU A 87 64.16 -5.86 -58.23
C LEU A 87 65.11 -6.42 -57.17
N GLU A 88 65.76 -5.53 -56.44
CA GLU A 88 66.50 -5.86 -55.23
C GLU A 88 65.57 -6.27 -54.08
N SER A 89 66.12 -6.93 -53.06
CA SER A 89 65.39 -7.26 -51.85
C SER A 89 64.94 -6.01 -51.09
N HIS A 90 63.66 -5.94 -50.75
CA HIS A 90 63.07 -4.87 -49.94
C HIS A 90 62.11 -5.45 -48.89
N PRO A 91 62.01 -4.89 -47.66
CA PRO A 91 61.06 -5.33 -46.63
C PRO A 91 59.62 -5.50 -47.13
N VAL A 92 59.17 -4.58 -48.00
CA VAL A 92 57.84 -4.63 -48.65
C VAL A 92 57.61 -5.91 -49.47
N LEU A 93 58.67 -6.48 -50.04
CA LEU A 93 58.65 -7.65 -50.91
C LEU A 93 58.94 -8.96 -50.15
N GLU A 94 59.40 -8.90 -48.89
CA GLU A 94 59.79 -10.09 -48.11
C GLU A 94 58.66 -11.12 -47.95
N LYS A 95 57.40 -10.67 -47.98
CA LYS A 95 56.21 -11.52 -47.89
C LYS A 95 55.91 -12.29 -49.18
N ILE A 96 56.58 -11.98 -50.29
CA ILE A 96 56.46 -12.75 -51.53
C ILE A 96 57.08 -14.15 -51.33
N LYS A 97 56.44 -15.17 -51.91
CA LYS A 97 56.87 -16.57 -51.80
C LYS A 97 58.35 -16.73 -52.13
N LYS A 98 59.11 -17.35 -51.21
CA LYS A 98 60.57 -17.58 -51.32
C LYS A 98 60.99 -18.30 -52.61
N SER A 99 60.10 -19.10 -53.22
CA SER A 99 60.34 -19.82 -54.48
C SER A 99 60.39 -18.92 -55.72
N LEU A 100 59.94 -17.67 -55.63
CA LEU A 100 59.93 -16.70 -56.73
C LEU A 100 61.21 -15.84 -56.78
N TRP A 101 62.09 -15.98 -55.79
CA TRP A 101 63.36 -15.29 -55.71
C TRP A 101 64.43 -16.08 -56.45
N ILE A 102 65.23 -15.40 -57.26
CA ILE A 102 66.32 -15.99 -58.04
C ILE A 102 67.68 -15.46 -57.55
N PRO A 103 68.77 -16.24 -57.71
CA PRO A 103 70.12 -15.73 -57.44
C PRO A 103 70.42 -14.58 -58.40
N ALA A 104 71.09 -13.53 -57.90
CA ALA A 104 71.52 -12.44 -58.77
C ALA A 104 72.63 -12.91 -59.72
N THR A 105 72.56 -12.49 -60.98
CA THR A 105 73.58 -12.79 -62.00
C THR A 105 74.03 -11.52 -62.70
N GLU A 106 75.27 -11.47 -63.18
CA GLU A 106 75.87 -10.27 -63.80
C GLU A 106 75.12 -9.73 -65.04
N ASN A 107 74.33 -10.57 -65.72
CA ASN A 107 73.58 -10.22 -66.93
C ASN A 107 72.16 -9.68 -66.66
N GLN A 108 71.78 -9.49 -65.39
CA GLN A 108 70.44 -9.00 -65.02
C GLN A 108 70.39 -7.49 -64.96
N TYR A 109 69.33 -6.91 -65.53
CA TYR A 109 69.04 -5.49 -65.41
C TYR A 109 68.20 -5.21 -64.16
N LEU A 110 68.77 -4.49 -63.20
CA LEU A 110 68.04 -3.99 -62.04
C LEU A 110 67.13 -2.85 -62.49
N LEU A 111 65.82 -2.98 -62.28
CA LEU A 111 64.87 -1.93 -62.62
C LEU A 111 65.24 -0.67 -61.79
N GLY A 112 65.35 0.49 -62.45
CA GLY A 112 65.72 1.75 -61.80
C GLY A 112 67.22 1.98 -61.59
N SER A 113 68.11 1.14 -62.14
CA SER A 113 69.57 1.30 -62.01
C SER A 113 70.18 2.44 -62.85
N LEU A 114 69.45 2.96 -63.83
CA LEU A 114 69.85 4.13 -64.64
C LEU A 114 69.51 5.47 -63.96
N ASP A 115 68.64 5.44 -62.94
CA ASP A 115 68.15 6.60 -62.19
C ASP A 115 68.73 6.63 -60.77
N LEU A 116 70.02 6.27 -60.61
CA LEU A 116 70.70 6.38 -59.32
C LEU A 116 70.96 7.86 -59.01
N GLU A 117 70.30 8.40 -57.97
CA GLU A 117 70.59 9.74 -57.44
C GLU A 117 71.96 9.77 -56.71
N GLU A 118 72.45 10.95 -56.35
CA GLU A 118 73.79 11.18 -55.76
C GLU A 118 74.10 10.28 -54.52
N ASP A 119 73.07 9.78 -53.84
CA ASP A 119 73.15 8.92 -52.65
C ASP A 119 73.13 7.40 -52.93
N GLY A 120 73.05 6.98 -54.20
CA GLY A 120 73.26 5.58 -54.61
C GLY A 120 72.10 4.61 -54.31
N TYR A 121 70.90 5.11 -54.00
CA TYR A 121 69.69 4.29 -53.88
C TYR A 121 68.93 4.25 -55.22
N SER A 122 68.39 3.07 -55.57
CA SER A 122 67.53 2.94 -56.74
C SER A 122 66.18 3.62 -56.47
N ARG A 123 65.66 4.40 -57.42
CA ARG A 123 64.33 5.03 -57.40
C ARG A 123 63.18 4.11 -56.92
N ILE A 124 63.27 2.81 -57.19
CA ILE A 124 62.27 1.81 -56.76
C ILE A 124 62.32 1.53 -55.26
N ARG A 125 63.51 1.59 -54.68
CA ARG A 125 63.70 1.44 -53.23
C ARG A 125 63.02 2.59 -52.51
N ASP A 126 63.18 3.81 -53.01
CA ASP A 126 62.53 5.00 -52.44
C ASP A 126 61.02 4.93 -52.60
N TRP A 127 60.52 4.50 -53.77
CA TRP A 127 59.10 4.23 -53.97
C TRP A 127 58.55 3.20 -52.98
N CYS A 128 59.28 2.09 -52.75
CA CYS A 128 58.87 1.07 -51.78
C CYS A 128 58.88 1.60 -50.34
N ASN A 129 59.85 2.44 -49.98
CA ASN A 129 59.91 3.11 -48.68
C ASN A 129 58.72 4.06 -48.48
N GLN A 130 58.36 4.84 -49.50
CA GLN A 130 57.21 5.74 -49.47
C GLN A 130 55.89 4.97 -49.34
N LEU A 131 55.72 3.87 -50.07
CA LEU A 131 54.55 3.00 -49.94
C LEU A 131 54.42 2.42 -48.52
N GLU A 132 55.53 1.96 -47.94
CA GLU A 132 55.52 1.42 -46.58
C GLU A 132 55.20 2.51 -45.53
N MET A 133 55.77 3.69 -45.68
CA MET A 133 55.48 4.83 -44.82
C MET A 133 54.01 5.25 -44.91
N LEU A 134 53.46 5.34 -46.12
CA LEU A 134 52.05 5.64 -46.34
C LEU A 134 51.15 4.59 -45.69
N GLU A 135 51.44 3.30 -45.90
CA GLU A 135 50.68 2.21 -45.28
C GLU A 135 50.66 2.33 -43.75
N ARG A 136 51.81 2.57 -43.11
CA ARG A 136 51.91 2.73 -41.66
C ARG A 136 51.14 3.94 -41.16
N ASN A 137 51.20 5.06 -41.89
CA ASN A 137 50.50 6.28 -41.54
C ASN A 137 48.97 6.09 -41.62
N VAL A 138 48.47 5.48 -42.70
CA VAL A 138 47.05 5.18 -42.87
C VAL A 138 46.53 4.22 -41.78
N ILE A 139 47.33 3.21 -41.41
CA ILE A 139 46.98 2.30 -40.31
C ILE A 139 46.87 3.07 -38.99
N ARG A 140 47.89 3.88 -38.66
CA ARG A 140 47.89 4.66 -37.42
C ARG A 140 46.71 5.63 -37.34
N THR A 141 46.38 6.31 -38.44
CA THR A 141 45.22 7.21 -38.49
C THR A 141 43.92 6.45 -38.24
N ASN A 142 43.74 5.27 -38.83
CA ASN A 142 42.58 4.42 -38.57
C ASN A 142 42.48 3.96 -37.10
N GLU A 143 43.60 3.59 -36.48
CA GLU A 143 43.65 3.24 -35.05
C GLU A 143 43.22 4.41 -34.17
N VAL A 144 43.76 5.62 -34.42
CA VAL A 144 43.40 6.84 -33.69
C VAL A 144 41.91 7.17 -33.85
N ILE A 145 41.37 7.03 -35.05
CA ILE A 145 39.92 7.21 -35.30
C ILE A 145 39.12 6.23 -34.45
N HIS A 146 39.49 4.95 -34.46
CA HIS A 146 38.77 3.92 -33.72
C HIS A 146 38.79 4.15 -32.20
N GLU A 147 39.96 4.46 -31.63
CA GLU A 147 40.10 4.81 -30.21
C GLU A 147 39.23 6.01 -29.85
N PHE A 148 39.20 7.02 -30.72
CA PHE A 148 38.44 8.24 -30.46
C PHE A 148 36.92 8.02 -30.44
N PHE A 149 36.40 7.17 -31.33
CA PHE A 149 34.98 6.78 -31.31
C PHE A 149 34.62 5.92 -30.08
N GLN A 150 35.52 5.04 -29.65
CA GLN A 150 35.32 4.25 -28.42
C GLN A 150 35.27 5.16 -27.18
N GLU A 151 36.20 6.12 -27.08
CA GLU A 151 36.23 7.08 -25.96
C GLU A 151 34.95 7.92 -25.92
N ARG A 152 34.46 8.37 -27.07
CA ARG A 152 33.19 9.10 -27.18
C ARG A 152 32.02 8.25 -26.69
N HIS A 153 31.94 6.99 -27.13
CA HIS A 153 30.86 6.09 -26.76
C HIS A 153 30.81 5.87 -25.23
N GLN A 154 31.97 5.60 -24.62
CA GLN A 154 32.09 5.46 -23.16
C GLN A 154 31.68 6.73 -22.40
N ARG A 155 32.04 7.91 -22.91
CA ARG A 155 31.61 9.19 -22.32
C ARG A 155 30.08 9.36 -22.37
N HIS A 156 29.44 8.98 -23.47
CA HIS A 156 27.98 9.07 -23.59
C HIS A 156 27.26 8.10 -22.65
N GLU A 157 27.72 6.84 -22.60
CA GLU A 157 27.20 5.84 -21.65
C GLU A 157 27.35 6.31 -20.19
N GLY A 158 28.50 6.91 -19.84
CA GLY A 158 28.71 7.49 -18.50
C GLY A 158 27.71 8.59 -18.16
N VAL A 159 27.47 9.53 -19.08
CA VAL A 159 26.50 10.62 -18.88
C VAL A 159 25.07 10.10 -18.75
N GLU A 160 24.67 9.11 -19.55
CA GLU A 160 23.35 8.49 -19.44
C GLU A 160 23.18 7.76 -18.10
N MET A 161 24.23 7.06 -17.64
CA MET A 161 24.23 6.39 -16.33
C MET A 161 24.11 7.38 -15.17
N ASP A 162 24.85 8.50 -15.21
CA ASP A 162 24.78 9.55 -14.18
C ASP A 162 23.37 10.18 -14.12
N GLN A 163 22.73 10.39 -15.28
CA GLN A 163 21.35 10.90 -15.34
C GLN A 163 20.35 9.89 -14.76
N LEU A 164 20.49 8.61 -15.08
CA LEU A 164 19.65 7.55 -14.53
C LEU A 164 19.84 7.42 -13.01
N GLU A 165 21.07 7.54 -12.51
CA GLU A 165 21.38 7.53 -11.09
C GLU A 165 20.71 8.71 -10.37
N LEU A 166 20.77 9.91 -10.94
CA LEU A 166 20.09 11.10 -10.41
C LEU A 166 18.57 10.90 -10.31
N VAL A 167 17.94 10.36 -11.36
CA VAL A 167 16.48 10.09 -11.37
C VAL A 167 16.11 9.03 -10.33
N LEU A 168 16.91 7.98 -10.20
CA LEU A 168 16.69 6.94 -9.18
C LEU A 168 16.80 7.52 -7.77
N GLU A 169 17.77 8.38 -7.51
CA GLU A 169 17.93 9.00 -6.19
C GLU A 169 16.76 9.94 -5.86
N GLN A 170 16.27 10.72 -6.83
CA GLN A 170 15.04 11.52 -6.67
C GLN A 170 13.82 10.65 -6.37
N GLN A 171 13.65 9.52 -7.07
CA GLN A 171 12.55 8.59 -6.80
C GLN A 171 12.62 7.96 -5.41
N LYS A 172 13.82 7.61 -4.91
CA LYS A 172 14.00 7.10 -3.55
C LYS A 172 13.52 8.11 -2.50
N VAL A 173 13.87 9.39 -2.65
CA VAL A 173 13.43 10.45 -1.73
C VAL A 173 11.91 10.57 -1.71
N LEU A 174 11.25 10.59 -2.88
CA LEU A 174 9.79 10.66 -2.98
C LEU A 174 9.09 9.44 -2.35
N ILE A 175 9.62 8.24 -2.55
CA ILE A 175 9.10 7.02 -1.92
C ILE A 175 9.24 7.10 -0.40
N GLN A 176 10.37 7.60 0.10
CA GLN A 176 10.59 7.75 1.53
C GLN A 176 9.65 8.78 2.17
N GLU A 177 9.40 9.90 1.51
CA GLU A 177 8.41 10.91 1.94
C GLU A 177 6.99 10.36 1.94
N SER A 178 6.60 9.65 0.87
CA SER A 178 5.29 8.97 0.78
C SER A 178 5.08 7.98 1.92
N LEU A 179 6.12 7.19 2.25
CA LEU A 179 6.07 6.24 3.35
C LEU A 179 5.90 6.93 4.71
N LYS A 180 6.60 8.05 4.94
CA LYS A 180 6.43 8.87 6.16
C LYS A 180 5.00 9.38 6.30
N LEU A 181 4.44 9.95 5.23
CA LEU A 181 3.05 10.45 5.21
C LEU A 181 2.05 9.32 5.45
N GLN A 182 2.28 8.14 4.88
CA GLN A 182 1.41 6.97 5.10
C GLN A 182 1.45 6.52 6.58
N GLN A 183 2.62 6.50 7.20
CA GLN A 183 2.76 6.17 8.62
C GLN A 183 2.08 7.21 9.52
N GLU A 184 2.19 8.50 9.19
CA GLU A 184 1.53 9.58 9.92
C GLU A 184 0.00 9.49 9.81
N ASN A 185 -0.52 9.27 8.60
CA ASN A 185 -1.95 9.02 8.38
C ASN A 185 -2.45 7.80 9.17
N GLN A 186 -1.69 6.71 9.24
CA GLN A 186 -2.06 5.55 10.06
C GLN A 186 -2.10 5.89 11.57
N LYS A 187 -1.20 6.75 12.06
CA LYS A 187 -1.23 7.21 13.45
C LYS A 187 -2.47 8.06 13.72
N GLN A 188 -2.81 8.98 12.81
CA GLN A 188 -3.99 9.82 12.92
C GLN A 188 -5.28 8.99 12.94
N ILE A 189 -5.43 8.04 12.01
CA ILE A 189 -6.59 7.14 11.97
C ILE A 189 -6.75 6.37 13.29
N LYS A 190 -5.65 5.88 13.88
CA LYS A 190 -5.70 5.19 15.18
C LYS A 190 -6.12 6.11 16.32
N GLN A 191 -5.71 7.38 16.31
CA GLN A 191 -6.17 8.36 17.30
C GLN A 191 -7.65 8.67 17.13
N ASP A 192 -8.11 8.90 15.90
CA ASP A 192 -9.52 9.19 15.60
C ASP A 192 -10.43 8.03 15.98
N GLN A 193 -10.00 6.78 15.72
CA GLN A 193 -10.72 5.58 16.17
C GLN A 193 -10.86 5.51 17.70
N ARG A 194 -9.82 5.88 18.45
CA ARG A 194 -9.87 5.92 19.93
C ARG A 194 -10.83 7.00 20.40
N LEU A 195 -10.79 8.20 19.80
CA LEU A 195 -11.72 9.29 20.09
C LEU A 195 -13.17 8.89 19.82
N LEU A 196 -13.45 8.28 18.67
CA LEU A 196 -14.77 7.78 18.31
C LEU A 196 -15.26 6.72 19.31
N MET A 197 -14.39 5.79 19.74
CA MET A 197 -14.76 4.78 20.74
C MET A 197 -15.10 5.42 22.09
N GLN A 198 -14.35 6.44 22.51
CA GLN A 198 -14.65 7.20 23.73
C GLN A 198 -15.98 7.97 23.62
N GLN A 199 -16.23 8.63 22.49
CA GLN A 199 -17.50 9.32 22.24
C GLN A 199 -18.68 8.33 22.25
N LYS A 200 -18.53 7.17 21.59
CA LYS A 200 -19.56 6.12 21.59
C LYS A 200 -19.89 5.62 22.99
N LYS A 201 -18.87 5.45 23.86
CA LYS A 201 -19.08 5.10 25.28
C LYS A 201 -19.86 6.20 26.02
N LYS A 202 -19.48 7.47 25.85
CA LYS A 202 -20.18 8.61 26.48
C LYS A 202 -21.64 8.71 26.03
N ILE A 203 -21.91 8.54 24.74
CA ILE A 203 -23.28 8.55 24.18
C ILE A 203 -24.07 7.37 24.73
N SER A 204 -23.49 6.17 24.80
CA SER A 204 -24.16 5.00 25.36
C SER A 204 -24.53 5.18 26.84
N THR A 205 -23.65 5.79 27.65
CA THR A 205 -23.96 6.10 29.05
C THR A 205 -25.09 7.13 29.15
N GLN A 206 -25.04 8.20 28.34
CA GLN A 206 -26.09 9.21 28.31
C GLN A 206 -27.45 8.63 27.88
N GLN A 207 -27.47 7.74 26.89
CA GLN A 207 -28.70 7.04 26.45
C GLN A 207 -29.28 6.18 27.58
N ASN A 208 -28.45 5.48 28.34
CA ASN A 208 -28.93 4.68 29.48
C ASN A 208 -29.50 5.57 30.60
N ASP A 209 -28.87 6.72 30.86
CA ASP A 209 -29.37 7.67 31.86
C ASP A 209 -30.69 8.30 31.43
N ILE A 210 -30.85 8.62 30.14
CA ILE A 210 -32.13 9.11 29.58
C ILE A 210 -33.22 8.05 29.74
N LYS A 211 -32.96 6.79 29.37
CA LYS A 211 -33.94 5.70 29.54
C LYS A 211 -34.38 5.53 30.99
N LYS A 212 -33.46 5.64 31.96
CA LYS A 212 -33.82 5.60 33.39
C LYS A 212 -34.73 6.75 33.78
N LYS A 213 -34.43 7.97 33.33
CA LYS A 213 -35.27 9.14 33.58
C LYS A 213 -36.65 9.04 32.92
N GLU A 214 -36.74 8.46 31.73
CA GLU A 214 -38.02 8.19 31.05
C GLU A 214 -38.88 7.21 31.84
N ILE A 215 -38.30 6.12 32.35
CA ILE A 215 -39.01 5.15 33.22
C ILE A 215 -39.51 5.84 34.50
N GLU A 216 -38.67 6.68 35.13
CA GLU A 216 -39.07 7.43 36.33
C GLU A 216 -40.21 8.43 36.04
N LEU A 217 -40.16 9.10 34.89
CA LEU A 217 -41.21 10.01 34.42
C LEU A 217 -42.53 9.27 34.18
N GLU A 218 -42.47 8.10 33.55
CA GLU A 218 -43.67 7.29 33.28
C GLU A 218 -44.30 6.81 34.58
N SER A 219 -43.49 6.36 35.55
CA SER A 219 -43.98 6.03 36.90
C SER A 219 -44.65 7.22 37.58
N LYS A 220 -44.09 8.43 37.45
CA LYS A 220 -44.70 9.65 38.00
C LYS A 220 -46.02 9.99 37.30
N ARG A 221 -46.12 9.82 35.98
CA ARG A 221 -47.35 10.03 35.22
C ARG A 221 -48.44 9.05 35.64
N GLN A 222 -48.09 7.78 35.83
CA GLN A 222 -49.03 6.76 36.28
C GLN A 222 -49.59 7.08 37.68
N LYS A 223 -48.72 7.44 38.64
CA LYS A 223 -49.16 7.90 39.96
C LYS A 223 -50.08 9.11 39.89
N LEU A 224 -49.74 10.08 39.04
CA LEU A 224 -50.58 11.28 38.86
C LEU A 224 -51.97 10.92 38.31
N ALA A 225 -52.04 9.96 37.39
CA ALA A 225 -53.32 9.45 36.86
C ALA A 225 -54.13 8.71 37.93
N GLU A 226 -53.48 7.90 38.78
CA GLU A 226 -54.10 7.24 39.92
C GLU A 226 -54.65 8.25 40.93
N ASP A 227 -53.86 9.26 41.30
CA ASP A 227 -54.29 10.35 42.19
C ASP A 227 -55.47 11.13 41.61
N GLN A 228 -55.47 11.39 40.29
CA GLN A 228 -56.57 12.07 39.62
C GLN A 228 -57.85 11.22 39.60
N ALA A 229 -57.74 9.90 39.41
CA ALA A 229 -58.88 8.98 39.50
C ALA A 229 -59.47 8.93 40.92
N LEU A 230 -58.61 8.90 41.95
CA LEU A 230 -59.03 8.96 43.35
C LEU A 230 -59.75 10.27 43.68
N LEU A 231 -59.25 11.40 43.17
CA LEU A 231 -59.92 12.70 43.35
C LEU A 231 -61.31 12.71 42.70
N MET A 232 -61.44 12.23 41.46
CA MET A 232 -62.75 12.12 40.80
C MET A 232 -63.72 11.21 41.56
N ALA A 233 -63.24 10.07 42.07
CA ALA A 233 -64.06 9.17 42.88
C ALA A 233 -64.52 9.83 44.19
N ARG A 234 -63.64 10.61 44.82
CA ARG A 234 -63.97 11.38 46.03
C ARG A 234 -64.97 12.49 45.74
N GLU A 235 -64.84 13.22 44.63
CA GLU A 235 -65.81 14.23 44.20
C GLU A 235 -67.18 13.60 43.93
N GLN A 236 -67.25 12.46 43.24
CA GLN A 236 -68.51 11.74 43.03
C GLN A 236 -69.15 11.31 44.34
N SER A 237 -68.36 10.80 45.30
CA SER A 237 -68.85 10.42 46.62
C SER A 237 -69.37 11.63 47.41
N LEU A 238 -68.72 12.80 47.30
CA LEU A 238 -69.19 14.03 47.93
C LEU A 238 -70.51 14.49 47.33
N VAL A 239 -70.63 14.51 46.00
CA VAL A 239 -71.89 14.85 45.30
C VAL A 239 -73.02 13.91 45.74
N GLN A 240 -72.76 12.59 45.82
CA GLN A 240 -73.74 11.64 46.34
C GLN A 240 -74.13 11.95 47.80
N GLY A 241 -73.15 12.24 48.65
CA GLY A 241 -73.39 12.65 50.03
C GLY A 241 -74.25 13.90 50.14
N GLU A 242 -73.98 14.92 49.32
CA GLU A 242 -74.78 16.15 49.23
C GLU A 242 -76.22 15.86 48.81
N THR A 243 -76.44 15.01 47.80
CA THR A 243 -77.80 14.63 47.38
C THR A 243 -78.57 13.88 48.47
N GLN A 244 -77.92 12.97 49.21
CA GLN A 244 -78.54 12.28 50.34
C GLN A 244 -78.87 13.23 51.49
N LEU A 245 -78.00 14.22 51.74
CA LEU A 245 -78.21 15.21 52.78
C LEU A 245 -79.40 16.12 52.43
N GLU A 246 -79.54 16.50 51.15
CA GLU A 246 -80.69 17.27 50.68
C GLU A 246 -81.99 16.47 50.80
N GLN A 247 -82.01 15.20 50.40
CA GLN A 247 -83.16 14.30 50.62
C GLN A 247 -83.53 14.19 52.11
N LYS A 248 -82.54 14.10 53.00
CA LYS A 248 -82.78 14.06 54.45
C LYS A 248 -83.35 15.38 54.98
N LYS A 249 -82.95 16.53 54.43
CA LYS A 249 -83.56 17.82 54.78
C LYS A 249 -85.01 17.89 54.32
N GLU A 250 -85.31 17.42 53.11
CA GLU A 250 -86.70 17.35 52.62
C GLU A 250 -87.56 16.49 53.54
N LEU A 251 -87.10 15.28 53.89
CA LEU A 251 -87.78 14.42 54.86
C LEU A 251 -87.93 15.09 56.23
N LEU A 252 -86.92 15.81 56.72
CA LEU A 252 -87.00 16.54 57.98
C LEU A 252 -88.04 17.67 57.91
N ASN A 253 -88.14 18.38 56.78
CA ASN A 253 -89.18 19.38 56.55
C ASN A 253 -90.56 18.73 56.53
N GLU A 254 -90.75 17.62 55.82
CA GLU A 254 -92.00 16.85 55.81
C GLU A 254 -92.40 16.39 57.21
N VAL A 255 -91.46 15.84 57.99
CA VAL A 255 -91.69 15.44 59.39
C VAL A 255 -92.01 16.66 60.26
N SER A 256 -91.35 17.79 60.05
CA SER A 256 -91.63 19.02 60.78
C SER A 256 -93.04 19.56 60.46
N GLU A 257 -93.47 19.50 59.21
CA GLU A 257 -94.85 19.83 58.81
C GLU A 257 -95.86 18.82 59.37
N LEU A 258 -95.52 17.53 59.40
CA LEU A 258 -96.33 16.50 60.01
C LEU A 258 -96.47 16.73 61.52
N ILE A 259 -95.39 17.06 62.23
CA ILE A 259 -95.43 17.42 63.64
C ILE A 259 -96.25 18.69 63.84
N ARG A 260 -96.13 19.69 62.97
CA ARG A 260 -96.95 20.91 63.03
C ARG A 260 -98.44 20.58 62.86
N THR A 261 -98.79 19.76 61.89
CA THR A 261 -100.19 19.33 61.65
C THR A 261 -100.69 18.42 62.76
N GLN A 262 -99.89 17.49 63.28
CA GLN A 262 -100.21 16.72 64.48
C GLN A 262 -100.35 17.62 65.70
N SER A 263 -99.51 18.64 65.88
CA SER A 263 -99.63 19.59 66.97
C SER A 263 -100.93 20.39 66.85
N GLN A 264 -101.32 20.79 65.64
CA GLN A 264 -102.61 21.43 65.39
C GLN A 264 -103.76 20.47 65.69
N LEU A 265 -103.68 19.21 65.24
CA LEU A 265 -104.65 18.16 65.51
C LEU A 265 -104.72 17.83 67.00
N LEU A 266 -103.59 17.80 67.71
CA LEU A 266 -103.51 17.61 69.15
C LEU A 266 -104.04 18.81 69.88
N SER A 267 -103.80 20.04 69.42
CA SER A 267 -104.47 21.21 69.96
C SER A 267 -105.99 21.13 69.74
N GLU A 268 -106.45 20.71 68.56
CA GLU A 268 -107.87 20.44 68.29
C GLU A 268 -108.42 19.29 69.12
N GLN A 269 -107.64 18.23 69.35
CA GLN A 269 -108.01 17.08 70.17
C GLN A 269 -107.97 17.41 71.65
N VAL A 270 -107.04 18.25 72.11
CA VAL A 270 -107.01 18.82 73.46
C VAL A 270 -108.21 19.73 73.61
N LEU A 271 -108.57 20.52 72.60
CA LEU A 271 -109.79 21.32 72.64
C LEU A 271 -111.04 20.43 72.65
N ARG A 272 -111.06 19.36 71.84
CA ARG A 272 -112.11 18.34 71.87
C ARG A 272 -112.12 17.55 73.18
N LEU A 273 -110.97 17.25 73.79
CA LEU A 273 -110.80 16.58 75.07
C LEU A 273 -111.05 17.54 76.22
N GLU A 274 -110.90 18.85 76.10
CA GLU A 274 -111.42 19.83 77.04
C GLU A 274 -112.94 19.84 76.93
N THR A 275 -113.47 19.75 75.71
CA THR A 275 -114.90 19.55 75.44
C THR A 275 -115.39 18.17 75.91
N LEU A 276 -114.55 17.13 75.82
CA LEU A 276 -114.87 15.75 76.17
C LEU A 276 -114.55 15.46 77.63
N ASN A 277 -113.67 16.19 78.30
CA ASN A 277 -113.38 16.13 79.74
C ASN A 277 -114.42 16.96 80.50
N GLN A 278 -114.99 18.00 79.87
CA GLN A 278 -116.34 18.47 80.21
C GLN A 278 -117.40 17.35 80.07
N GLN A 279 -117.21 16.36 79.20
CA GLN A 279 -118.10 15.19 79.04
C GLN A 279 -117.60 13.90 79.74
N LEU A 280 -116.41 13.88 80.35
CA LEU A 280 -115.71 12.70 80.90
C LEU A 280 -115.25 12.90 82.35
N GLU A 281 -115.46 14.09 82.93
CA GLU A 281 -116.01 14.17 84.30
C GLU A 281 -117.26 13.26 84.46
N MET A 282 -117.88 12.87 83.33
CA MET A 282 -118.88 11.82 83.21
C MET A 282 -118.34 10.56 82.50
N ASN A 283 -117.22 9.98 82.97
CA ASN A 283 -116.94 8.51 83.03
C ASN A 283 -115.51 8.07 82.59
N THR A 284 -114.68 7.72 83.57
CA THR A 284 -113.70 6.59 83.66
C THR A 284 -113.63 5.59 82.47
N SER A 285 -112.51 4.96 82.03
CA SER A 285 -111.11 4.78 82.48
C SER A 285 -110.37 3.80 81.53
N SER A 286 -109.10 4.08 81.15
CA SER A 286 -107.83 3.24 81.15
C SER A 286 -107.82 1.71 80.78
N PRO A 287 -106.65 1.01 80.58
CA PRO A 287 -105.47 1.17 79.68
C PRO A 287 -104.83 -0.19 79.18
N GLU A 288 -103.56 -0.15 78.68
CA GLU A 288 -102.47 -1.20 78.71
C GLU A 288 -102.52 -2.42 77.73
N GLU A 289 -101.46 -3.15 77.29
CA GLU A 289 -100.00 -3.23 77.52
C GLU A 289 -99.27 -4.13 76.44
N LYS A 290 -97.95 -3.90 76.26
CA LYS A 290 -96.74 -4.76 75.96
C LYS A 290 -96.83 -6.24 75.45
N PHE A 291 -95.88 -6.69 74.62
CA PHE A 291 -94.69 -7.55 74.97
C PHE A 291 -93.96 -8.25 73.77
N ASN A 292 -92.61 -8.22 73.83
CA ASN A 292 -91.48 -9.07 73.35
C ASN A 292 -91.75 -10.37 72.54
N SER A 293 -90.86 -10.90 71.68
CA SER A 293 -89.42 -11.19 71.88
C SER A 293 -88.71 -11.68 70.58
N PRO A 294 -87.36 -11.74 70.54
CA PRO A 294 -86.50 -11.94 69.35
C PRO A 294 -85.97 -13.38 69.19
N ASN A 295 -85.66 -13.81 67.95
CA ASN A 295 -84.79 -14.97 67.62
C ASN A 295 -84.55 -15.08 66.09
N GLN A 296 -83.80 -14.15 65.48
CA GLN A 296 -83.49 -14.22 64.03
C GLN A 296 -82.03 -13.87 63.68
N GLU A 297 -81.30 -13.16 64.55
CA GLU A 297 -79.96 -12.63 64.28
C GLU A 297 -78.83 -13.69 64.28
N ASP A 298 -78.98 -14.79 65.02
CA ASP A 298 -77.91 -15.79 65.18
C ASP A 298 -77.66 -16.67 63.94
N PHE A 299 -78.66 -16.84 63.06
CA PHE A 299 -78.53 -17.65 61.85
C PHE A 299 -77.91 -16.87 60.68
N GLU A 300 -78.16 -15.57 60.61
CA GLU A 300 -77.68 -14.69 59.55
C GLU A 300 -76.16 -14.47 59.65
N PHE A 301 -75.65 -14.35 60.89
CA PHE A 301 -74.22 -14.23 61.18
C PHE A 301 -73.42 -15.46 60.72
N LEU A 302 -73.98 -16.67 60.85
CA LEU A 302 -73.30 -17.90 60.48
C LEU A 302 -73.17 -18.06 58.95
N LEU A 303 -74.18 -17.60 58.21
CA LEU A 303 -74.21 -17.58 56.74
C LEU A 303 -73.21 -16.58 56.17
N ASP A 304 -73.16 -15.37 56.71
CA ASP A 304 -72.19 -14.34 56.31
C ASP A 304 -70.75 -14.79 56.54
N HIS A 305 -70.48 -15.47 57.66
CA HIS A 305 -69.15 -15.99 57.95
C HIS A 305 -68.70 -17.07 56.94
N HIS A 306 -69.61 -17.95 56.52
CA HIS A 306 -69.31 -18.96 55.49
C HIS A 306 -69.10 -18.34 54.10
N GLN A 307 -69.89 -17.34 53.74
CA GLN A 307 -69.73 -16.60 52.48
C GLN A 307 -68.38 -15.88 52.43
N GLN A 308 -67.95 -15.30 53.55
CA GLN A 308 -66.67 -14.60 53.66
C GLN A 308 -65.48 -15.57 53.51
N LEU A 309 -65.56 -16.77 54.08
CA LEU A 309 -64.53 -17.80 53.97
C LEU A 309 -64.34 -18.29 52.52
N ILE A 310 -65.43 -18.45 51.77
CA ILE A 310 -65.40 -18.88 50.37
C ILE A 310 -64.73 -17.80 49.48
N SER A 311 -65.03 -16.52 49.73
CA SER A 311 -64.38 -15.41 49.02
C SER A 311 -62.86 -15.38 49.28
N GLN A 312 -62.44 -15.57 50.52
CA GLN A 312 -61.00 -15.63 50.87
C GLN A 312 -60.27 -16.79 50.17
N GLN A 313 -60.91 -17.96 50.05
CA GLN A 313 -60.34 -19.10 49.33
C GLN A 313 -60.20 -18.84 47.83
N LYS A 314 -61.14 -18.10 47.23
CA LYS A 314 -61.10 -17.73 45.82
C LYS A 314 -59.96 -16.75 45.53
N ASP A 315 -59.80 -15.73 46.37
CA ASP A 315 -58.74 -14.73 46.26
C ASP A 315 -57.34 -15.37 46.40
N LEU A 316 -57.20 -16.33 47.33
CA LEU A 316 -55.96 -17.10 47.48
C LEU A 316 -55.63 -17.90 46.21
N LEU A 317 -56.62 -18.53 45.58
CA LEU A 317 -56.42 -19.35 44.39
C LEU A 317 -56.01 -18.51 43.16
N GLU A 318 -56.61 -17.33 43.00
CA GLU A 318 -56.26 -16.36 41.96
C GLU A 318 -54.85 -15.78 42.18
N SER A 319 -54.48 -15.51 43.43
CA SER A 319 -53.11 -15.08 43.77
C SER A 319 -52.06 -16.13 43.41
N VAL A 320 -52.35 -17.42 43.61
CA VAL A 320 -51.45 -18.53 43.26
C VAL A 320 -51.31 -18.67 41.75
N GLN A 321 -52.38 -18.47 40.98
CA GLN A 321 -52.33 -18.49 39.50
C GLN A 321 -51.47 -17.33 38.95
N LEU A 322 -51.68 -16.11 39.44
CA LEU A 322 -50.86 -14.94 39.08
C LEU A 322 -49.37 -15.14 39.42
N THR A 323 -49.09 -15.79 40.56
CA THR A 323 -47.71 -16.11 40.97
C THR A 323 -47.09 -17.16 40.03
N GLY A 324 -47.88 -18.14 39.56
CA GLY A 324 -47.46 -19.13 38.57
C GLY A 324 -47.11 -18.51 37.21
N GLU A 325 -47.94 -17.61 36.69
CA GLU A 325 -47.66 -16.89 35.44
C GLU A 325 -46.39 -16.04 35.53
N ARG A 326 -46.18 -15.38 36.68
CA ARG A 326 -44.96 -14.60 36.93
C ARG A 326 -43.71 -15.49 36.96
N LEU A 327 -43.78 -16.66 37.57
CA LEU A 327 -42.68 -17.63 37.56
C LEU A 327 -42.34 -18.14 36.16
N ASP A 328 -43.33 -18.34 35.30
CA ASP A 328 -43.10 -18.72 33.90
C ASP A 328 -42.49 -17.58 33.07
N GLN A 329 -42.89 -16.33 33.33
CA GLN A 329 -42.24 -15.15 32.75
C GLN A 329 -40.78 -15.04 33.18
N ASP A 330 -40.49 -15.22 34.48
CA ASP A 330 -39.13 -15.20 35.02
C ASP A 330 -38.28 -16.32 34.44
N LYS A 331 -38.83 -17.53 34.31
CA LYS A 331 -38.16 -18.67 33.67
C LYS A 331 -37.81 -18.39 32.21
N ASN A 332 -38.71 -17.77 31.45
CA ASN A 332 -38.46 -17.40 30.06
C ASN A 332 -37.42 -16.28 29.95
N TRP A 333 -37.47 -15.31 30.86
CA TRP A 333 -36.46 -14.26 30.95
C TRP A 333 -35.07 -14.83 31.25
N ILE A 334 -34.94 -15.72 32.23
CA ILE A 334 -33.68 -16.41 32.57
C ILE A 334 -33.15 -17.20 31.38
N LYS A 335 -34.01 -17.94 30.65
CA LYS A 335 -33.59 -18.67 29.43
C LYS A 335 -33.04 -17.73 28.36
N SER A 336 -33.69 -16.58 28.13
CA SER A 336 -33.22 -15.58 27.17
C SER A 336 -31.87 -14.99 27.58
N LEU A 337 -31.70 -14.73 28.87
CA LEU A 337 -30.47 -14.19 29.43
C LEU A 337 -29.31 -15.19 29.33
N LEU A 338 -29.55 -16.46 29.64
CA LEU A 338 -28.57 -17.54 29.46
C LEU A 338 -28.17 -17.72 27.99
N LYS A 339 -29.13 -17.66 27.06
CA LYS A 339 -28.83 -17.71 25.63
C LYS A 339 -27.95 -16.54 25.20
N GLY A 340 -28.27 -15.33 25.65
CA GLY A 340 -27.46 -14.14 25.36
C GLY A 340 -26.03 -14.24 25.92
N LEU A 341 -25.85 -14.83 27.10
CA LEU A 341 -24.53 -15.06 27.69
C LEU A 341 -23.72 -16.09 26.90
N LEU A 342 -24.35 -17.20 26.47
CA LEU A 342 -23.70 -18.21 25.63
C LEU A 342 -23.27 -17.62 24.27
N ASP A 343 -24.13 -16.85 23.62
CA ASP A 343 -23.80 -16.18 22.36
C ASP A 343 -22.64 -15.17 22.52
N GLN A 344 -22.55 -14.50 23.68
CA GLN A 344 -21.41 -13.63 23.98
C GLN A 344 -20.13 -14.42 24.22
N GLN A 345 -20.20 -15.53 24.95
CA GLN A 345 -19.06 -16.40 25.20
C GLN A 345 -18.49 -16.95 23.88
N GLU A 346 -19.33 -17.39 22.96
CA GLU A 346 -18.91 -17.86 21.63
C GLU A 346 -18.22 -16.76 20.82
N LYS A 347 -18.73 -15.52 20.87
CA LYS A 347 -18.10 -14.36 20.23
C LYS A 347 -16.73 -14.02 20.83
N PHE A 348 -16.58 -14.13 22.14
CA PHE A 348 -15.29 -13.94 22.80
C PHE A 348 -14.30 -15.03 22.39
N GLN A 349 -14.73 -16.30 22.36
CA GLN A 349 -13.91 -17.40 21.91
C GLN A 349 -13.40 -17.20 20.48
N HIS A 350 -14.29 -16.85 19.54
CA HIS A 350 -13.91 -16.53 18.17
C HIS A 350 -12.99 -15.30 18.05
N LEU A 351 -13.09 -14.34 18.95
CA LEU A 351 -12.19 -13.20 18.98
C LEU A 351 -10.80 -13.61 19.47
N GLU A 352 -10.72 -14.40 20.54
CA GLU A 352 -9.46 -14.94 21.06
C GLU A 352 -8.74 -15.81 20.03
N ASP A 353 -9.45 -16.69 19.34
CA ASP A 353 -8.86 -17.56 18.33
C ASP A 353 -8.27 -16.74 17.18
N ARG A 354 -8.96 -15.68 16.73
CA ARG A 354 -8.43 -14.72 15.75
C ARG A 354 -7.26 -13.89 16.28
N MET A 355 -7.15 -13.66 17.58
CA MET A 355 -5.96 -13.01 18.16
C MET A 355 -4.77 -13.97 18.16
N ARG A 356 -4.98 -15.21 18.62
CA ARG A 356 -3.97 -16.27 18.61
C ARG A 356 -3.44 -16.54 17.20
N GLU A 357 -4.30 -16.55 16.19
CA GLU A 357 -3.90 -16.75 14.79
C GLU A 357 -3.06 -15.58 14.26
N ARG A 358 -3.45 -14.33 14.54
CA ARG A 358 -2.64 -13.15 14.20
C ARG A 358 -1.29 -13.12 14.91
N GLU A 359 -1.22 -13.59 16.15
CA GLU A 359 0.04 -13.71 16.89
C GLU A 359 0.96 -14.78 16.27
N LYS A 360 0.40 -15.94 15.88
CA LYS A 360 1.14 -16.97 15.15
C LYS A 360 1.67 -16.43 13.82
N ASP A 361 0.84 -15.76 13.03
CA ASP A 361 1.27 -15.14 11.76
C ASP A 361 2.37 -14.10 11.99
N SER A 362 2.25 -13.28 13.03
CA SER A 362 3.28 -12.31 13.38
C SER A 362 4.59 -12.97 13.79
N MET A 363 4.56 -14.09 14.52
CA MET A 363 5.76 -14.85 14.87
C MET A 363 6.41 -15.47 13.64
N ILE A 364 5.62 -16.05 12.73
CA ILE A 364 6.13 -16.64 11.48
C ILE A 364 6.84 -15.58 10.63
N ARG A 365 6.27 -14.38 10.50
CA ARG A 365 6.92 -13.28 9.76
C ARG A 365 8.24 -12.86 10.39
N LYS A 366 8.27 -12.68 11.72
CA LYS A 366 9.50 -12.33 12.45
C LYS A 366 10.58 -13.41 12.30
N GLU A 367 10.21 -14.68 12.35
CA GLU A 367 11.15 -15.78 12.13
C GLU A 367 11.69 -15.79 10.70
N ALA A 368 10.84 -15.52 9.70
CA ALA A 368 11.27 -15.39 8.30
C ALA A 368 12.25 -14.21 8.10
N ASP A 369 11.97 -13.05 8.70
CA ASP A 369 12.84 -11.88 8.67
C ASP A 369 14.21 -12.19 9.32
N LEU A 370 14.21 -12.84 10.49
CA LEU A 370 15.44 -13.26 11.17
C LEU A 370 16.24 -14.29 10.35
N GLN A 371 15.57 -15.21 9.66
CA GLN A 371 16.24 -16.16 8.77
C GLN A 371 16.88 -15.45 7.57
N HIS A 372 16.21 -14.44 7.03
CA HIS A 372 16.75 -13.60 5.96
C HIS A 372 17.99 -12.82 6.43
N GLU A 373 17.93 -12.18 7.59
CA GLU A 373 19.07 -11.48 8.20
C GLU A 373 20.25 -12.43 8.47
N ARG A 374 19.98 -13.63 9.00
CA ARG A 374 21.01 -14.68 9.18
C ARG A 374 21.63 -15.09 7.85
N GLY A 375 20.86 -15.12 6.77
CA GLY A 375 21.34 -15.34 5.41
C GLY A 375 22.31 -14.25 4.96
N TRP A 376 21.95 -12.98 5.15
CA TRP A 376 22.80 -11.83 4.86
C TRP A 376 24.12 -11.86 5.63
N ILE A 377 24.06 -12.11 6.94
CA ILE A 377 25.25 -12.21 7.79
C ILE A 377 26.18 -13.33 7.30
N LYS A 378 25.64 -14.47 6.84
CA LYS A 378 26.46 -15.55 6.24
C LYS A 378 27.17 -15.10 4.97
N VAL A 379 26.45 -14.38 4.09
CA VAL A 379 27.03 -13.85 2.84
C VAL A 379 28.13 -12.84 3.15
N GLU A 380 27.89 -11.92 4.08
CA GLU A 380 28.84 -10.89 4.47
C GLU A 380 30.09 -11.49 5.15
N LYS A 381 29.90 -12.45 6.05
CA LYS A 381 31.01 -13.21 6.65
C LYS A 381 31.81 -14.00 5.61
N ALA A 382 31.16 -14.53 4.57
CA ALA A 382 31.84 -15.19 3.46
C ALA A 382 32.65 -14.20 2.59
N LYS A 383 32.14 -12.98 2.38
CA LYS A 383 32.88 -11.91 1.69
C LYS A 383 34.12 -11.51 2.49
N LEU A 384 33.99 -11.28 3.80
CA LEU A 384 35.12 -10.95 4.68
C LEU A 384 36.21 -12.02 4.66
N ARG A 385 35.84 -13.31 4.75
CA ARG A 385 36.80 -14.41 4.61
C ARG A 385 37.52 -14.42 3.27
N LYS A 386 36.84 -14.10 2.16
CA LYS A 386 37.49 -14.00 0.84
C LYS A 386 38.47 -12.83 0.79
N SER A 387 38.13 -11.70 1.40
CA SER A 387 39.02 -10.54 1.52
C SER A 387 40.25 -10.86 2.37
N GLU A 388 40.09 -11.48 3.54
CA GLU A 388 41.20 -11.93 4.41
C GLU A 388 42.13 -12.93 3.68
N ILE A 389 41.56 -13.87 2.90
CA ILE A 389 42.36 -14.79 2.09
C ILE A 389 43.12 -14.03 0.99
N GLN A 390 42.54 -13.00 0.37
CA GLN A 390 43.25 -12.18 -0.61
C GLN A 390 44.35 -11.32 0.03
N GLU A 391 44.12 -10.77 1.21
CA GLU A 391 45.14 -10.04 1.97
C GLU A 391 46.29 -10.96 2.41
N SER A 392 45.99 -12.15 2.97
CA SER A 392 47.03 -13.11 3.35
C SER A 392 47.87 -13.61 2.15
N LYS A 393 47.28 -13.68 0.95
CA LYS A 393 48.02 -13.97 -0.29
C LYS A 393 48.90 -12.80 -0.77
N ARG A 394 48.57 -11.56 -0.41
CA ARG A 394 49.40 -10.38 -0.68
C ARG A 394 50.52 -10.22 0.35
N GLU A 395 50.31 -10.69 1.57
CA GLU A 395 51.29 -10.60 2.66
C GLU A 395 52.23 -11.81 2.77
N GLN A 396 52.04 -12.88 1.98
CA GLN A 396 53.08 -13.90 1.84
C GLN A 396 54.26 -13.32 1.04
N PRO A 397 55.45 -13.16 1.64
CA PRO A 397 56.63 -12.83 0.88
C PRO A 397 56.94 -13.99 -0.05
N VAL A 398 57.29 -13.66 -1.29
CA VAL A 398 57.99 -14.56 -2.21
C VAL A 398 59.33 -14.92 -1.56
N SER A 399 59.32 -15.90 -0.67
CA SER A 399 60.53 -16.54 -0.17
C SER A 399 60.68 -17.87 -0.88
N GLU A 400 61.85 -17.99 -1.54
CA GLU A 400 62.49 -19.19 -2.08
C GLU A 400 62.17 -19.55 -3.54
N SER A 401 62.97 -18.95 -4.43
CA SER A 401 63.54 -19.66 -5.58
C SER A 401 65.03 -19.32 -5.68
N ILE A 402 65.82 -19.96 -4.82
CA ILE A 402 67.23 -20.26 -5.13
C ILE A 402 67.37 -21.77 -4.98
N PHE A 403 67.26 -22.48 -6.11
CA PHE A 403 68.10 -23.63 -6.46
C PHE A 403 67.99 -23.89 -7.97
#